data_AF-A0A563U3I4-F1
#
_entry.id   AF-A0A563U3I4-F1
#
_cell.length_a   1.000
_cell.length_b   1.000
_cell.length_c   1.000
_cell.angle_alpha   90.00
_cell.angle_beta   90.00
_cell.angle_gamma   90.00
#
_symmetry.space_group_name_H-M   'P 1'
#
loop_
_entity.id
_entity.type
_entity.pdbx_description
1 polymer ?
#
loop_
_entity_poly.entity_id
_entity_poly.type
_entity_poly.pdbx_seq_one_letter_code
_entity_poly.pdbx_strand_id
1 'polypeptide(L)'
;MKMFYGFCTIAIVGTFTFIGFQLFKNQETVSDDLPKKFEHYQSLDSSRVIKSGNISMELLTESSEDIQYFLTSDNKLIVYSVLGETKNIFHKVDKKGVVTDSLIINCQPGDIAFVKGYIINKQTHQFYKWTFDEKKQPINIALQNNRLDWDIKKQQELYSTIKKDSPAVLVDFGTESPEPVKHSGGEMQTVPSMRTYAMLTYFKEGECYTFFTTLDVHHQFPYSYTEQLLLNNPFKRINNKISGNREIIKTPAIRYRYFQKLKLEKVRFSGGGGNAPGFDEMLFHGNLYTDVAYKKDTLKLKEFMYLEEKWHLSQIEIDGKNIGTVTKNKSQPPHNIDAYMYYTNQQLGYALFANDDKKIYLIK
;
A
#
# COMPACT_ATOMS: atom_id res chain seq x y z
N MET A 1 -52.61 -1.78 47.27
CA MET A 1 -51.32 -1.04 47.33
C MET A 1 -50.07 -1.91 47.56
N LYS A 2 -50.12 -2.98 48.37
CA LYS A 2 -48.93 -3.85 48.61
C LYS A 2 -48.47 -4.68 47.41
N MET A 3 -49.39 -5.05 46.51
CA MET A 3 -49.07 -5.90 45.35
C MET A 3 -48.28 -5.15 44.26
N PHE A 4 -48.46 -3.83 44.14
CA PHE A 4 -47.76 -3.01 43.14
C PHE A 4 -46.28 -2.79 43.49
N TYR A 5 -45.96 -2.71 44.78
CA TYR A 5 -44.57 -2.57 45.25
C TYR A 5 -43.74 -3.82 44.94
N GLY A 6 -44.30 -5.03 45.10
CA GLY A 6 -43.60 -6.28 44.80
C GLY A 6 -43.24 -6.45 43.31
N PHE A 7 -44.12 -6.01 42.41
CA PHE A 7 -43.84 -6.03 40.97
C PHE A 7 -42.73 -5.05 40.58
N CYS A 8 -42.70 -3.85 41.17
CA CYS A 8 -41.64 -2.87 40.91
C CYS A 8 -40.27 -3.37 41.39
N THR A 9 -40.16 -4.01 42.57
CA THR A 9 -38.88 -4.54 43.05
C THR A 9 -38.37 -5.69 42.18
N ILE A 10 -39.24 -6.60 41.74
CA ILE A 10 -38.85 -7.72 40.87
C ILE A 10 -38.36 -7.21 39.51
N ALA A 11 -39.04 -6.22 38.92
CA ALA A 11 -38.62 -5.61 37.66
C ALA A 11 -37.27 -4.88 37.77
N ILE A 12 -37.04 -4.17 38.87
CA ILE A 12 -35.77 -3.47 39.14
C ILE A 12 -34.64 -4.48 39.31
N VAL A 13 -34.81 -5.51 40.16
CA VAL A 13 -33.80 -6.55 40.38
C VAL A 13 -33.52 -7.30 39.08
N GLY A 14 -34.54 -7.67 38.31
CA GLY A 14 -34.41 -8.33 37.00
C GLY A 14 -33.59 -7.50 36.01
N THR A 15 -33.82 -6.18 35.98
CA THR A 15 -33.08 -5.25 35.13
C THR A 15 -31.62 -5.14 35.56
N PHE A 16 -31.35 -5.03 36.87
CA PHE A 16 -29.98 -4.99 37.39
C PHE A 16 -29.22 -6.31 37.16
N THR A 17 -29.87 -7.47 37.30
CA THR A 17 -29.25 -8.76 36.98
C THR A 17 -28.99 -8.92 35.48
N PHE A 18 -29.87 -8.42 34.62
CA PHE A 18 -29.66 -8.46 33.17
C PHE A 18 -28.50 -7.53 32.75
N ILE A 19 -28.43 -6.32 33.30
CA ILE A 19 -27.31 -5.39 33.08
C ILE A 19 -26.00 -5.98 33.62
N GLY A 20 -26.03 -6.55 34.84
CA GLY A 20 -24.88 -7.20 35.45
C GLY A 20 -24.39 -8.41 34.63
N PHE A 21 -25.30 -9.23 34.11
CA PHE A 21 -24.97 -10.36 33.25
C PHE A 21 -24.38 -9.94 31.91
N GLN A 22 -24.89 -8.87 31.29
CA GLN A 22 -24.32 -8.32 30.05
C GLN A 22 -22.93 -7.71 30.27
N LEU A 23 -22.71 -7.04 31.42
CA LEU A 23 -21.39 -6.54 31.81
C LEU A 23 -20.40 -7.69 32.07
N PHE A 24 -20.82 -8.74 32.76
CA PHE A 24 -20.00 -9.94 33.02
C PHE A 24 -19.63 -10.67 31.73
N LYS A 25 -20.58 -10.85 30.82
CA LYS A 25 -20.35 -11.49 29.51
C LYS A 25 -19.37 -10.68 28.64
N ASN A 26 -19.40 -9.35 28.74
CA ASN A 26 -18.41 -8.50 28.08
C ASN A 26 -17.03 -8.59 28.75
N GLN A 27 -16.96 -8.74 30.08
CA GLN A 27 -15.70 -8.96 30.81
C GLN A 27 -15.04 -10.32 30.49
N GLU A 28 -15.80 -11.40 30.31
CA GLU A 28 -15.23 -12.71 29.93
C GLU A 28 -14.47 -12.71 28.59
N THR A 29 -14.71 -11.72 27.73
CA THR A 29 -14.02 -11.58 26.43
C THR A 29 -12.75 -10.73 26.48
N VAL A 30 -12.49 -10.07 27.61
CA VAL A 30 -11.32 -9.22 27.84
C VAL A 30 -10.36 -9.96 28.78
N SER A 31 -9.10 -10.07 28.39
CA SER A 31 -8.07 -10.77 29.15
C SER A 31 -6.90 -9.84 29.38
N ASP A 32 -6.84 -9.29 30.59
CA ASP A 32 -5.70 -8.47 31.03
C ASP A 32 -4.47 -9.33 31.34
N ASP A 33 -4.68 -10.61 31.68
CA ASP A 33 -3.61 -11.55 31.97
C ASP A 33 -2.85 -11.97 30.71
N LEU A 34 -1.60 -11.52 30.60
CA LEU A 34 -0.69 -11.95 29.55
C LEU A 34 -0.11 -13.32 29.90
N PRO A 35 -0.28 -14.37 29.06
CA PRO A 35 0.39 -15.64 29.31
C PRO A 35 1.92 -15.45 29.33
N LYS A 36 2.59 -15.98 30.37
CA LYS A 36 4.04 -15.79 30.62
C LYS A 36 4.93 -15.97 29.39
N LYS A 37 4.58 -16.89 28.49
CA LYS A 37 5.30 -17.16 27.23
C LYS A 37 5.34 -15.98 26.24
N PHE A 38 4.60 -14.90 26.50
CA PHE A 38 4.54 -13.69 25.67
C PHE A 38 5.16 -12.46 26.33
N GLU A 39 5.58 -12.54 27.60
CA GLU A 39 6.14 -11.41 28.35
C GLU A 39 7.42 -10.84 27.72
N HIS A 40 8.20 -11.66 27.00
CA HIS A 40 9.48 -11.28 26.40
C HIS A 40 9.38 -10.78 24.95
N TYR A 41 8.18 -10.60 24.42
CA TYR A 41 8.01 -10.05 23.07
C TYR A 41 8.32 -8.55 23.08
N GLN A 42 9.04 -8.09 22.06
CA GLN A 42 9.48 -6.70 21.92
C GLN A 42 8.48 -5.91 21.09
N SER A 43 8.18 -4.68 21.53
CA SER A 43 7.22 -3.82 20.82
C SER A 43 7.84 -3.27 19.54
N LEU A 44 7.12 -3.44 18.42
CA LEU A 44 7.46 -2.85 17.12
C LEU A 44 7.31 -1.31 17.15
N ASP A 45 6.33 -0.81 17.90
CA ASP A 45 5.97 0.61 17.94
C ASP A 45 6.98 1.49 18.68
N SER A 46 7.74 0.92 19.63
CA SER A 46 8.65 1.67 20.50
C SER A 46 10.14 1.36 20.28
N SER A 47 10.47 0.27 19.59
CA SER A 47 11.85 -0.17 19.43
C SER A 47 12.38 0.15 18.03
N ARG A 48 13.42 0.99 17.95
CA ARG A 48 14.12 1.23 16.67
C ARG A 48 14.84 -0.02 16.15
N VAL A 49 15.26 -0.89 17.07
CA VAL A 49 15.97 -2.15 16.78
C VAL A 49 15.40 -3.25 17.67
N ILE A 50 15.01 -4.38 17.08
CA ILE A 50 14.56 -5.57 17.79
C ILE A 50 15.60 -6.67 17.58
N LYS A 51 16.05 -7.30 18.66
CA LYS A 51 17.12 -8.32 18.60
C LYS A 51 16.63 -9.67 19.11
N SER A 52 17.14 -10.75 18.52
CA SER A 52 16.95 -12.11 19.02
C SER A 52 18.11 -12.98 18.56
N GLY A 53 18.84 -13.62 19.48
CA GLY A 53 20.03 -14.40 19.12
C GLY A 53 21.04 -13.56 18.34
N ASN A 54 21.40 -14.02 17.14
CA ASN A 54 22.36 -13.34 16.27
C ASN A 54 21.72 -12.43 15.22
N ILE A 55 20.40 -12.27 15.23
CA ILE A 55 19.69 -11.46 14.25
C ILE A 55 19.15 -10.17 14.86
N SER A 56 19.13 -9.12 14.07
CA SER A 56 18.45 -7.86 14.40
C SER A 56 17.50 -7.46 13.30
N MET A 57 16.43 -6.77 13.70
CA MET A 57 15.50 -6.11 12.80
C MET A 57 15.53 -4.60 13.05
N GLU A 58 15.70 -3.84 12.00
CA GLU A 58 15.86 -2.38 12.05
C GLU A 58 14.98 -1.73 11.01
N LEU A 59 14.29 -0.65 11.38
CA LEU A 59 13.51 0.15 10.43
C LEU A 59 14.46 0.81 9.43
N LEU A 60 14.24 0.58 8.14
CA LEU A 60 14.99 1.23 7.06
C LEU A 60 14.37 2.58 6.70
N THR A 61 13.06 2.60 6.44
CA THR A 61 12.32 3.85 6.18
C THR A 61 10.83 3.68 6.49
N GLU A 62 10.19 4.80 6.80
CA GLU A 62 8.74 4.98 6.85
C GLU A 62 8.34 5.98 5.76
N SER A 63 7.11 5.90 5.29
CA SER A 63 6.61 6.72 4.18
C SER A 63 5.19 7.23 4.41
N SER A 64 4.84 8.35 3.77
CA SER A 64 3.44 8.81 3.66
C SER A 64 2.62 8.00 2.66
N GLU A 65 3.26 7.37 1.67
CA GLU A 65 2.65 6.55 0.62
C GLU A 65 3.12 5.10 0.71
N ASP A 66 2.49 4.20 -0.06
CA ASP A 66 2.94 2.81 -0.15
C ASP A 66 4.38 2.75 -0.70
N ILE A 67 5.27 2.09 0.04
CA ILE A 67 6.66 1.91 -0.36
C ILE A 67 6.72 0.94 -1.55
N GLN A 68 7.54 1.29 -2.54
CA GLN A 68 7.84 0.42 -3.68
C GLN A 68 9.29 -0.06 -3.62
N TYR A 69 9.54 -1.22 -4.22
CA TYR A 69 10.82 -1.92 -4.11
C TYR A 69 11.17 -2.62 -5.41
N PHE A 70 12.43 -2.51 -5.83
CA PHE A 70 12.92 -3.18 -7.02
C PHE A 70 14.28 -3.82 -6.77
N LEU A 71 14.50 -5.01 -7.33
CA LEU A 71 15.81 -5.64 -7.35
C LEU A 71 16.45 -5.44 -8.72
N THR A 72 17.63 -4.83 -8.72
CA THR A 72 18.47 -4.72 -9.91
C THR A 72 19.07 -6.09 -10.29
N SER A 73 19.57 -6.21 -11.52
CA SER A 73 20.24 -7.43 -11.99
C SER A 73 21.50 -7.80 -11.21
N ASP A 74 22.15 -6.82 -10.55
CA ASP A 74 23.30 -7.03 -9.65
C ASP A 74 22.91 -7.28 -8.19
N ASN A 75 21.61 -7.47 -7.91
CA ASN A 75 21.03 -7.72 -6.58
C ASN A 75 21.22 -6.59 -5.57
N LYS A 76 21.07 -5.36 -6.05
CA LYS A 76 20.86 -4.21 -5.17
C LYS A 76 19.37 -3.96 -5.07
N LEU A 77 18.90 -3.73 -3.85
CA LEU A 77 17.52 -3.37 -3.59
C LEU A 77 17.39 -1.85 -3.71
N ILE A 78 16.49 -1.39 -4.56
CA ILE A 78 16.03 -0.01 -4.60
C ILE A 78 14.75 0.08 -3.79
N VAL A 79 14.71 0.99 -2.82
CA VAL A 79 13.52 1.27 -1.99
C VAL A 79 13.06 2.69 -2.29
N TYR A 80 11.82 2.84 -2.74
CA TYR A 80 11.18 4.11 -2.99
C TYR A 80 10.19 4.43 -1.87
N SER A 81 10.39 5.57 -1.21
CA SER A 81 9.49 6.13 -0.21
C SER A 81 9.20 7.60 -0.49
N VAL A 82 8.07 8.07 0.00
CA VAL A 82 7.68 9.48 0.05
C VAL A 82 7.78 9.98 1.50
N LEU A 83 8.44 11.13 1.70
CA LEU A 83 8.45 11.86 2.97
C LEU A 83 7.65 13.16 2.85
N GLY A 84 6.51 13.25 3.54
CA GLY A 84 5.60 14.40 3.41
C GLY A 84 4.81 14.34 2.11
N GLU A 85 4.63 15.49 1.45
CA GLU A 85 3.73 15.59 0.27
C GLU A 85 4.46 15.46 -1.07
N THR A 86 5.72 15.89 -1.17
CA THR A 86 6.39 16.02 -2.48
C THR A 86 7.82 15.49 -2.53
N LYS A 87 8.35 14.99 -1.41
CA LYS A 87 9.74 14.55 -1.34
C LYS A 87 9.83 13.04 -1.58
N ASN A 88 10.12 12.65 -2.81
CA ASN A 88 10.31 11.27 -3.24
C ASN A 88 11.78 10.88 -3.02
N ILE A 89 12.02 9.81 -2.26
CA ILE A 89 13.35 9.33 -1.90
C ILE A 89 13.53 7.91 -2.39
N PHE A 90 14.66 7.66 -3.05
CA PHE A 90 15.09 6.35 -3.49
C PHE A 90 16.37 5.97 -2.76
N HIS A 91 16.40 4.82 -2.10
CA HIS A 91 17.57 4.28 -1.44
C HIS A 91 18.09 3.06 -2.19
N LYS A 92 19.40 3.01 -2.44
CA LYS A 92 20.09 1.84 -2.98
C LYS A 92 20.71 1.07 -1.83
N VAL A 93 20.23 -0.14 -1.58
CA VAL A 93 20.64 -1.01 -0.49
C VAL A 93 21.47 -2.16 -1.05
N ASP A 94 22.68 -2.34 -0.53
CA ASP A 94 23.58 -3.41 -0.96
C ASP A 94 23.20 -4.78 -0.39
N LYS A 95 23.92 -5.82 -0.78
CA LYS A 95 23.70 -7.21 -0.33
C LYS A 95 23.84 -7.41 1.19
N LYS A 96 24.46 -6.47 1.91
CA LYS A 96 24.63 -6.50 3.38
C LYS A 96 23.54 -5.70 4.09
N GLY A 97 22.59 -5.14 3.34
CA GLY A 97 21.51 -4.31 3.88
C GLY A 97 22.01 -2.93 4.30
N VAL A 98 23.03 -2.39 3.63
CA VAL A 98 23.56 -1.04 3.87
C VAL A 98 23.11 -0.11 2.74
N VAL A 99 22.58 1.07 3.10
CA VAL A 99 22.27 2.11 2.12
C VAL A 99 23.59 2.68 1.58
N THR A 100 23.83 2.52 0.29
CA THR A 100 25.07 2.92 -0.39
C THR A 100 24.93 4.22 -1.16
N ASP A 101 23.73 4.53 -1.63
CA ASP A 101 23.44 5.78 -2.32
C ASP A 101 21.95 6.13 -2.19
N SER A 102 21.60 7.38 -2.48
CA SER A 102 20.21 7.83 -2.52
C SER A 102 19.97 8.92 -3.57
N LEU A 103 18.77 8.92 -4.15
CA LEU A 103 18.26 9.94 -5.07
C LEU A 103 17.02 10.59 -4.45
N ILE A 104 16.91 11.92 -4.56
CA ILE A 104 15.74 12.67 -4.10
C ILE A 104 15.16 13.42 -5.29
N ILE A 105 13.85 13.31 -5.49
CA ILE A 105 13.09 14.02 -6.52
C ILE A 105 11.92 14.74 -5.87
N ASN A 106 11.80 16.04 -6.10
CA ASN A 106 10.72 16.85 -5.52
C ASN A 106 9.59 17.01 -6.55
N CYS A 107 8.49 16.26 -6.38
CA CYS A 107 7.27 16.33 -7.19
C CYS A 107 6.13 15.56 -6.50
N GLN A 108 4.91 15.60 -7.03
CA GLN A 108 3.84 14.76 -6.47
C GLN A 108 4.18 13.27 -6.65
N PRO A 109 3.89 12.39 -5.68
CA PRO A 109 4.16 10.96 -5.78
C PRO A 109 3.50 10.30 -6.99
N GLY A 110 2.30 10.76 -7.37
CA GLY A 110 1.58 10.29 -8.55
C GLY A 110 2.25 10.59 -9.88
N ASP A 111 3.23 11.51 -9.90
CA ASP A 111 4.03 11.86 -11.08
C ASP A 111 5.26 10.97 -11.24
N ILE A 112 5.58 10.14 -10.26
CA ILE A 112 6.68 9.18 -10.33
C ILE A 112 6.18 7.85 -10.87
N ALA A 113 6.87 7.34 -11.89
CA ALA A 113 6.70 5.97 -12.36
C ALA A 113 8.04 5.23 -12.35
N PHE A 114 8.00 3.93 -12.05
CA PHE A 114 9.18 3.08 -12.10
C PHE A 114 8.98 2.00 -13.16
N VAL A 115 9.82 2.00 -14.19
CA VAL A 115 9.67 1.09 -15.33
C VAL A 115 11.01 0.43 -15.60
N LYS A 116 11.11 -0.88 -15.34
CA LYS A 116 12.31 -1.70 -15.60
C LYS A 116 13.62 -1.12 -15.05
N GLY A 117 13.58 -0.46 -13.91
CA GLY A 117 14.77 0.17 -13.32
C GLY A 117 14.86 1.68 -13.57
N TYR A 118 14.20 2.22 -14.59
CA TYR A 118 14.18 3.65 -14.83
C TYR A 118 13.17 4.35 -13.92
N ILE A 119 13.57 5.48 -13.36
CA ILE A 119 12.69 6.37 -12.60
C ILE A 119 12.24 7.47 -13.55
N ILE A 120 10.93 7.60 -13.74
CA ILE A 120 10.32 8.56 -14.67
C ILE A 120 9.61 9.62 -13.83
N ASN A 121 9.91 10.89 -14.08
CA ASN A 121 9.08 12.01 -13.68
C ASN A 121 8.17 12.36 -14.85
N LYS A 122 6.90 11.99 -14.74
CA LYS A 122 5.88 12.17 -15.76
C LYS A 122 5.58 13.64 -16.03
N GLN A 123 5.57 14.46 -14.98
CA GLN A 123 5.26 15.88 -15.04
C GLN A 123 6.33 16.68 -15.80
N THR A 124 7.61 16.42 -15.53
CA THR A 124 8.71 17.16 -16.18
C THR A 124 9.21 16.49 -17.46
N HIS A 125 8.61 15.35 -17.84
CA HIS A 125 9.06 14.53 -18.97
C HIS A 125 10.55 14.20 -18.89
N GLN A 126 10.99 13.74 -17.73
CA GLN A 126 12.38 13.38 -17.46
C GLN A 126 12.47 11.96 -16.93
N PHE A 127 13.61 11.33 -17.15
CA PHE A 127 13.91 10.03 -16.54
C PHE A 127 15.33 9.98 -16.00
N TYR A 128 15.55 9.07 -15.05
CA TYR A 128 16.82 8.87 -14.38
C TYR A 128 17.33 7.47 -14.66
N LYS A 129 18.61 7.37 -15.04
CA LYS A 129 19.37 6.11 -15.18
C LYS A 129 20.12 5.73 -13.90
N TRP A 130 19.90 6.47 -12.80
CA TRP A 130 20.60 6.36 -11.52
C TRP A 130 20.73 4.94 -10.94
N THR A 131 19.71 4.10 -11.16
CA THR A 131 19.72 2.70 -10.72
C THR A 131 20.79 1.86 -11.43
N PHE A 132 21.23 2.27 -12.62
CA PHE A 132 22.21 1.58 -13.47
C PHE A 132 23.60 2.21 -13.43
N ASP A 133 23.68 3.54 -13.54
CA ASP A 133 24.95 4.27 -13.75
C ASP A 133 25.30 5.25 -12.61
N GLU A 134 24.46 5.31 -11.58
CA GLU A 134 24.64 6.14 -10.38
C GLU A 134 24.62 7.65 -10.66
N LYS A 135 24.28 8.06 -11.88
CA LYS A 135 24.11 9.47 -12.23
C LYS A 135 22.74 9.95 -11.76
N LYS A 136 22.73 11.05 -11.01
CA LYS A 136 21.52 11.64 -10.42
C LYS A 136 20.87 12.70 -11.32
N GLN A 137 21.46 12.94 -12.48
CA GLN A 137 21.04 13.95 -13.42
C GLN A 137 19.90 13.39 -14.28
N PRO A 138 18.77 14.12 -14.39
CA PRO A 138 17.69 13.71 -15.27
C PRO A 138 18.10 13.81 -16.74
N ILE A 139 17.52 12.96 -17.57
CA ILE A 139 17.59 13.01 -19.02
C ILE A 139 16.19 13.34 -19.54
N ASN A 140 16.08 14.27 -20.50
CA ASN A 140 14.80 14.63 -21.09
C ASN A 140 14.26 13.48 -21.95
N ILE A 141 12.97 13.20 -21.81
CA ILE A 141 12.25 12.23 -22.64
C ILE A 141 11.93 12.88 -23.98
N ALA A 142 12.17 12.17 -25.08
CA ALA A 142 11.82 12.66 -26.41
C ALA A 142 10.31 12.57 -26.62
N LEU A 143 9.67 13.74 -26.79
CA LEU A 143 8.22 13.83 -26.99
C LEU A 143 7.87 13.71 -28.47
N GLN A 144 6.96 12.80 -28.80
CA GLN A 144 6.52 12.53 -30.17
C GLN A 144 5.03 12.85 -30.29
N ASN A 145 4.68 13.68 -31.28
CA ASN A 145 3.29 14.12 -31.52
C ASN A 145 2.65 14.85 -30.32
N ASN A 146 3.43 15.57 -29.49
CA ASN A 146 2.90 16.25 -28.30
C ASN A 146 1.87 17.35 -28.61
N ARG A 147 1.83 17.85 -29.85
CA ARG A 147 0.81 18.79 -30.35
C ARG A 147 -0.42 18.10 -30.94
N LEU A 148 -0.42 16.76 -30.98
CA LEU A 148 -1.49 15.94 -31.56
C LEU A 148 -1.83 16.33 -33.01
N ASP A 149 -0.85 16.79 -33.78
CA ASP A 149 -0.99 17.32 -35.14
C ASP A 149 -0.68 16.28 -36.24
N TRP A 150 -0.17 15.11 -35.87
CA TRP A 150 0.08 14.03 -36.83
C TRP A 150 -1.24 13.43 -37.33
N ASP A 151 -1.29 13.11 -38.62
CA ASP A 151 -2.41 12.36 -39.18
C ASP A 151 -2.53 10.95 -38.60
N ILE A 152 -3.71 10.34 -38.77
CA ILE A 152 -4.04 9.02 -38.23
C ILE A 152 -3.09 7.94 -38.77
N LYS A 153 -2.68 8.02 -40.04
CA LYS A 153 -1.83 7.00 -40.67
C LYS A 153 -0.45 6.99 -40.01
N LYS A 154 0.16 8.16 -39.85
CA LYS A 154 1.45 8.32 -39.17
C LYS A 154 1.39 7.88 -37.70
N GLN A 155 0.30 8.19 -37.01
CA GLN A 155 0.08 7.70 -35.64
C GLN A 155 0.00 6.16 -35.59
N GLN A 156 -0.71 5.53 -36.52
CA GLN A 156 -0.85 4.07 -36.60
C GLN A 156 0.48 3.36 -36.92
N GLU A 157 1.31 3.94 -37.79
CA GLU A 157 2.63 3.42 -38.12
C GLU A 157 3.55 3.39 -36.89
N LEU A 158 3.64 4.50 -36.14
CA LEU A 158 4.43 4.54 -34.92
C LEU A 158 3.85 3.63 -33.84
N TYR A 159 2.53 3.64 -33.64
CA TYR A 159 1.86 2.76 -32.69
C TYR A 159 2.16 1.27 -32.94
N SER A 160 2.12 0.85 -34.21
CA SER A 160 2.45 -0.52 -34.62
C SER A 160 3.91 -0.87 -34.35
N THR A 161 4.81 0.09 -34.54
CA THR A 161 6.24 -0.05 -34.24
C THR A 161 6.47 -0.20 -32.73
N ILE A 162 5.86 0.65 -31.91
CA ILE A 162 5.94 0.59 -30.45
C ILE A 162 5.46 -0.78 -29.96
N LYS A 163 4.30 -1.23 -30.44
CA LYS A 163 3.74 -2.54 -30.10
C LYS A 163 4.69 -3.70 -30.43
N LYS A 164 5.37 -3.64 -31.57
CA LYS A 164 6.25 -4.71 -32.03
C LYS A 164 7.59 -4.72 -31.27
N ASP A 165 8.15 -3.54 -31.02
CA ASP A 165 9.55 -3.41 -30.62
C ASP A 165 9.73 -3.09 -29.13
N SER A 166 8.68 -2.65 -28.43
CA SER A 166 8.78 -2.19 -27.04
C SER A 166 8.28 -3.25 -26.04
N PRO A 167 9.18 -3.90 -25.28
CA PRO A 167 8.81 -4.95 -24.34
C PRO A 167 8.19 -4.42 -23.03
N ALA A 168 8.05 -3.11 -22.87
CA ALA A 168 7.35 -2.44 -21.78
C ALA A 168 6.90 -1.06 -22.24
N VAL A 169 5.61 -0.77 -22.04
CA VAL A 169 5.01 0.52 -22.38
C VAL A 169 4.18 0.95 -21.17
N LEU A 170 4.53 2.10 -20.61
CA LEU A 170 3.73 2.79 -19.61
C LEU A 170 2.65 3.58 -20.34
N VAL A 171 1.39 3.35 -19.96
CA VAL A 171 0.24 4.08 -20.50
C VAL A 171 -0.31 5.02 -19.46
N ASP A 172 -0.34 6.31 -19.79
CA ASP A 172 -1.08 7.35 -19.07
C ASP A 172 -2.11 7.99 -20.02
N PHE A 173 -3.04 8.77 -19.44
CA PHE A 173 -4.07 9.49 -20.20
C PHE A 173 -4.07 10.96 -19.80
N GLY A 174 -4.30 11.82 -20.79
CA GLY A 174 -4.46 13.26 -20.60
C GLY A 174 -5.77 13.73 -21.19
N THR A 175 -6.19 14.92 -20.78
CA THR A 175 -7.32 15.63 -21.37
C THR A 175 -6.87 16.98 -21.88
N GLU A 176 -7.38 17.38 -23.04
CA GLU A 176 -7.29 18.74 -23.55
C GLU A 176 -8.69 19.35 -23.46
N SER A 177 -8.79 20.44 -22.70
CA SER A 177 -9.99 21.29 -22.66
C SER A 177 -9.80 22.41 -23.66
N PRO A 178 -10.42 22.35 -24.85
CA PRO A 178 -10.32 23.43 -25.81
C PRO A 178 -10.95 24.72 -25.26
N GLU A 179 -10.43 25.87 -25.68
CA GLU A 179 -10.95 27.18 -25.25
C GLU A 179 -12.44 27.34 -25.64
N PRO A 180 -13.27 27.98 -24.80
CA PRO A 180 -14.66 28.24 -25.13
C PRO A 180 -14.77 29.11 -26.39
N VAL A 181 -15.38 28.57 -27.45
CA VAL A 181 -15.60 29.33 -28.68
C VAL A 181 -16.86 30.18 -28.51
N LYS A 182 -16.72 31.51 -28.56
CA LYS A 182 -17.88 32.42 -28.67
C LYS A 182 -18.46 32.33 -30.09
N HIS A 183 -19.65 31.76 -30.24
CA HIS A 183 -20.44 31.96 -31.44
C HIS A 183 -21.05 33.38 -31.45
N SER A 184 -21.03 34.02 -32.61
CA SER A 184 -21.70 35.29 -32.86
C SER A 184 -23.22 35.08 -32.74
N GLY A 185 -23.82 35.39 -31.58
CA GLY A 185 -25.28 35.21 -31.42
C GLY A 185 -25.88 35.22 -30.02
N GLY A 186 -25.11 35.30 -28.93
CA GLY A 186 -25.66 35.56 -27.59
C GLY A 186 -26.42 34.40 -26.91
N GLU A 187 -26.44 33.19 -27.47
CA GLU A 187 -27.00 32.01 -26.79
C GLU A 187 -25.94 31.22 -25.99
N MET A 188 -26.40 30.52 -24.94
CA MET A 188 -25.57 29.86 -23.91
C MET A 188 -24.54 28.86 -24.46
N GLN A 189 -23.38 28.81 -23.78
CA GLN A 189 -22.20 28.01 -24.08
C GLN A 189 -22.49 26.50 -24.21
N THR A 190 -22.13 25.90 -25.34
CA THR A 190 -21.74 24.49 -25.37
C THR A 190 -20.32 24.39 -24.81
N VAL A 191 -20.14 23.71 -23.67
CA VAL A 191 -18.81 23.33 -23.19
C VAL A 191 -18.26 22.36 -24.23
N PRO A 192 -17.19 22.68 -24.96
CA PRO A 192 -16.64 21.75 -25.94
C PRO A 192 -16.19 20.48 -25.20
N SER A 193 -16.55 19.31 -25.74
CA SER A 193 -16.25 18.02 -25.13
C SER A 193 -14.74 17.86 -24.92
N MET A 194 -14.32 17.57 -23.69
CA MET A 194 -12.92 17.27 -23.38
C MET A 194 -12.39 16.19 -24.32
N ARG A 195 -11.24 16.44 -24.96
CA ARG A 195 -10.59 15.45 -25.80
C ARG A 195 -9.62 14.65 -24.94
N THR A 196 -9.87 13.36 -24.77
CA THR A 196 -8.92 12.44 -24.14
C THR A 196 -7.85 12.01 -25.15
N TYR A 197 -6.62 11.86 -24.68
CA TYR A 197 -5.52 11.29 -25.46
C TYR A 197 -4.70 10.35 -24.57
N ALA A 198 -4.05 9.38 -25.20
CA ALA A 198 -3.13 8.46 -24.54
C ALA A 198 -1.68 8.93 -24.67
N MET A 199 -0.89 8.65 -23.64
CA MET A 199 0.54 8.85 -23.59
C MET A 199 1.21 7.49 -23.43
N LEU A 200 1.96 7.07 -24.44
CA LEU A 200 2.71 5.81 -24.42
C LEU A 200 4.19 6.12 -24.16
N THR A 201 4.67 5.86 -22.94
CA THR A 201 6.09 6.00 -22.59
C THR A 201 6.79 4.65 -22.74
N TYR A 202 7.84 4.62 -23.57
CA TYR A 202 8.55 3.39 -23.95
C TYR A 202 10.06 3.65 -24.12
N PHE A 203 10.83 2.56 -24.12
CA PHE A 203 12.29 2.60 -24.22
C PHE A 203 12.77 1.91 -25.49
N LYS A 204 13.67 2.55 -26.22
CA LYS A 204 14.34 1.98 -27.39
C LYS A 204 15.82 2.36 -27.35
N GLU A 205 16.71 1.36 -27.46
CA GLU A 205 18.17 1.56 -27.50
C GLU A 205 18.73 2.37 -26.30
N GLY A 206 18.08 2.27 -25.13
CA GLY A 206 18.49 2.99 -23.93
C GLY A 206 18.01 4.45 -23.86
N GLU A 207 17.28 4.91 -24.87
CA GLU A 207 16.57 6.19 -24.90
C GLU A 207 15.10 6.02 -24.54
N CYS A 208 14.50 7.08 -23.99
CA CYS A 208 13.12 7.11 -23.55
C CYS A 208 12.30 8.06 -24.43
N TYR A 209 11.12 7.60 -24.85
CA TYR A 209 10.20 8.35 -25.70
C TYR A 209 8.82 8.36 -25.07
N THR A 210 8.08 9.46 -25.26
CA THR A 210 6.64 9.51 -24.98
C THR A 210 5.90 9.87 -26.26
N PHE A 211 5.05 8.96 -26.71
CA PHE A 211 4.18 9.17 -27.87
C PHE A 211 2.77 9.56 -27.41
N PHE A 212 2.32 10.72 -27.88
CA PHE A 212 0.97 11.24 -27.62
C PHE A 212 0.07 10.85 -28.79
N THR A 213 -1.07 10.21 -28.51
CA THR A 213 -1.93 9.65 -29.54
C THR A 213 -3.40 9.76 -29.18
N THR A 214 -4.24 9.95 -30.19
CA THR A 214 -5.71 9.90 -30.02
C THR A 214 -6.30 8.58 -30.49
N LEU A 215 -5.45 7.61 -30.81
CA LEU A 215 -5.86 6.23 -31.07
C LEU A 215 -6.34 5.55 -29.79
N ASP A 216 -7.28 4.63 -29.91
CA ASP A 216 -7.62 3.73 -28.81
C ASP A 216 -6.47 2.72 -28.59
N VAL A 217 -5.86 2.81 -27.42
CA VAL A 217 -4.73 1.97 -27.02
C VAL A 217 -5.14 0.83 -26.09
N HIS A 218 -6.36 0.83 -25.54
CA HIS A 218 -6.77 -0.08 -24.46
C HIS A 218 -6.70 -1.56 -24.85
N HIS A 219 -6.98 -1.87 -26.12
CA HIS A 219 -6.95 -3.24 -26.60
C HIS A 219 -5.54 -3.84 -26.69
N GLN A 220 -4.52 -3.03 -26.97
CA GLN A 220 -3.14 -3.52 -27.16
C GLN A 220 -2.25 -3.26 -25.94
N PHE A 221 -2.57 -2.21 -25.19
CA PHE A 221 -1.91 -1.85 -23.94
C PHE A 221 -2.97 -1.70 -22.84
N PRO A 222 -3.55 -2.82 -22.38
CA PRO A 222 -4.52 -2.78 -21.30
C PRO A 222 -3.86 -2.25 -20.03
N TYR A 223 -4.63 -1.56 -19.18
CA TYR A 223 -4.11 -0.97 -17.95
C TYR A 223 -3.43 -1.99 -17.03
N SER A 224 -3.86 -3.25 -17.06
CA SER A 224 -3.22 -4.35 -16.33
C SER A 224 -1.74 -4.55 -16.68
N TYR A 225 -1.31 -4.21 -17.90
CA TYR A 225 0.11 -4.24 -18.28
C TYR A 225 0.87 -3.11 -17.57
N THR A 226 0.29 -1.91 -17.52
CA THR A 226 0.84 -0.80 -16.71
C THR A 226 0.93 -1.21 -15.25
N GLU A 227 -0.11 -1.83 -14.69
CA GLU A 227 -0.09 -2.30 -13.29
C GLU A 227 1.04 -3.31 -13.04
N GLN A 228 1.32 -4.23 -13.98
CA GLN A 228 2.44 -5.17 -13.86
C GLN A 228 3.80 -4.46 -13.88
N LEU A 229 3.95 -3.43 -14.71
CA LEU A 229 5.18 -2.65 -14.78
C LEU A 229 5.40 -1.81 -13.52
N LEU A 230 4.32 -1.28 -12.96
CA LEU A 230 4.35 -0.46 -11.75
C LEU A 230 4.38 -1.29 -10.46
N LEU A 231 3.97 -2.57 -10.51
CA LEU A 231 4.05 -3.47 -9.36
C LEU A 231 5.49 -3.89 -9.10
N ASN A 232 6.20 -3.00 -8.41
CA ASN A 232 7.51 -3.23 -7.85
C ASN A 232 7.32 -3.54 -6.35
N ASN A 233 6.72 -4.69 -6.03
CA ASN A 233 6.51 -5.10 -4.65
C ASN A 233 6.81 -6.60 -4.47
N PRO A 234 7.90 -6.99 -3.77
CA PRO A 234 8.29 -8.38 -3.58
C PRO A 234 7.38 -9.13 -2.60
N PHE A 235 6.50 -8.42 -1.89
CA PHE A 235 5.55 -9.00 -0.94
C PHE A 235 4.19 -9.32 -1.56
N LYS A 236 3.86 -8.73 -2.70
CA LYS A 236 2.53 -8.81 -3.31
C LYS A 236 2.61 -9.23 -4.77
N ARG A 237 1.55 -9.87 -5.26
CA ARG A 237 1.37 -10.16 -6.69
C ARG A 237 -0.01 -9.72 -7.15
N ILE A 238 -0.17 -9.48 -8.44
CA ILE A 238 -1.47 -9.17 -9.02
C ILE A 238 -2.38 -10.40 -8.88
N ASN A 239 -3.57 -10.19 -8.34
CA ASN A 239 -4.60 -11.22 -8.29
C ASN A 239 -5.37 -11.22 -9.62
N ASN A 240 -5.03 -12.14 -10.51
CA ASN A 240 -5.67 -12.24 -11.83
C ASN A 240 -7.13 -12.71 -11.78
N LYS A 241 -7.66 -13.11 -10.61
CA LYS A 241 -9.06 -13.54 -10.45
C LYS A 241 -10.00 -12.38 -10.14
N ILE A 242 -9.48 -11.30 -9.55
CA ILE A 242 -10.23 -10.10 -9.19
C ILE A 242 -9.43 -8.91 -9.71
N SER A 243 -9.86 -8.35 -10.84
CA SER A 243 -9.18 -7.22 -11.48
C SER A 243 -8.87 -6.11 -10.47
N GLY A 244 -7.64 -5.60 -10.51
CA GLY A 244 -7.18 -4.50 -9.65
C GLY A 244 -6.85 -4.87 -8.20
N ASN A 245 -6.97 -6.15 -7.80
CA ASN A 245 -6.63 -6.56 -6.44
C ASN A 245 -5.19 -7.10 -6.36
N ARG A 246 -4.46 -6.72 -5.30
CA ARG A 246 -3.11 -7.20 -5.00
C ARG A 246 -3.21 -8.20 -3.85
N GLU A 247 -2.58 -9.35 -3.96
CA GLU A 247 -2.56 -10.33 -2.87
C GLU A 247 -1.18 -10.47 -2.26
N ILE A 248 -1.13 -10.55 -0.92
CA ILE A 248 0.10 -10.80 -0.17
C ILE A 248 0.56 -12.23 -0.42
N ILE A 249 1.86 -12.39 -0.66
CA ILE A 249 2.53 -13.68 -0.79
C ILE A 249 2.72 -14.25 0.62
N LYS A 250 1.91 -15.24 1.00
CA LYS A 250 2.02 -15.92 2.30
C LYS A 250 3.40 -16.55 2.49
N THR A 251 3.91 -16.48 3.71
CA THR A 251 5.22 -17.02 4.08
C THR A 251 5.15 -17.83 5.38
N PRO A 252 5.86 -18.96 5.50
CA PRO A 252 5.97 -19.70 6.76
C PRO A 252 6.88 -19.01 7.80
N ALA A 253 7.61 -17.97 7.39
CA ALA A 253 8.52 -17.22 8.26
C ALA A 253 7.76 -16.34 9.27
N ILE A 254 6.55 -15.90 8.95
CA ILE A 254 5.68 -15.15 9.85
C ILE A 254 4.68 -16.11 10.49
N ARG A 255 4.57 -16.09 11.82
CA ARG A 255 3.58 -16.86 12.56
C ARG A 255 2.92 -15.99 13.62
N TYR A 256 1.64 -15.72 13.45
CA TYR A 256 0.83 -15.07 14.48
C TYR A 256 0.54 -16.08 15.60
N ARG A 257 0.76 -15.65 16.84
CA ARG A 257 0.76 -16.56 18.00
C ARG A 257 -0.37 -16.27 18.97
N TYR A 258 -0.71 -14.99 19.15
CA TYR A 258 -1.74 -14.58 20.11
C TYR A 258 -2.19 -13.14 19.85
N PHE A 259 -3.47 -12.87 20.12
CA PHE A 259 -4.00 -11.52 20.20
C PHE A 259 -4.53 -11.29 21.62
N GLN A 260 -3.89 -10.41 22.37
CA GLN A 260 -4.32 -10.06 23.73
C GLN A 260 -5.41 -9.00 23.65
N LYS A 261 -6.64 -9.33 24.06
CA LYS A 261 -7.77 -8.40 24.11
C LYS A 261 -7.78 -7.63 25.42
N LEU A 262 -7.43 -6.34 25.40
CA LEU A 262 -7.28 -5.52 26.61
C LEU A 262 -8.55 -4.80 27.04
N LYS A 263 -9.43 -4.46 26.09
CA LYS A 263 -10.79 -3.96 26.35
C LYS A 263 -11.57 -3.90 25.03
N LEU A 264 -12.89 -3.84 25.17
CA LEU A 264 -13.81 -3.70 24.06
C LEU A 264 -14.35 -2.28 24.03
N GLU A 265 -14.33 -1.63 22.87
CA GLU A 265 -14.74 -0.24 22.71
C GLU A 265 -15.69 -0.06 21.52
N LYS A 266 -16.71 0.77 21.71
CA LYS A 266 -17.61 1.20 20.64
C LYS A 266 -17.00 2.42 19.94
N VAL A 267 -16.71 2.29 18.65
CA VAL A 267 -16.12 3.34 17.81
C VAL A 267 -17.14 3.80 16.77
N ARG A 268 -17.37 5.11 16.72
CA ARG A 268 -18.22 5.75 15.69
C ARG A 268 -17.37 6.07 14.48
N PHE A 269 -17.70 5.48 13.34
CA PHE A 269 -17.13 5.85 12.05
C PHE A 269 -18.07 6.80 11.30
N SER A 270 -17.52 7.80 10.61
CA SER A 270 -18.28 8.68 9.71
C SER A 270 -18.73 7.91 8.47
N GLY A 271 -19.91 8.23 7.93
CA GLY A 271 -20.35 7.70 6.63
C GLY A 271 -19.46 8.22 5.50
N GLY A 272 -19.27 7.41 4.46
CA GLY A 272 -18.45 7.75 3.30
C GLY A 272 -19.09 8.83 2.43
N GLY A 273 -18.82 10.10 2.72
CA GLY A 273 -19.20 11.26 1.91
C GLY A 273 -20.66 11.75 2.09
N GLY A 274 -20.87 13.07 1.97
CA GLY A 274 -22.20 13.69 2.03
C GLY A 274 -22.89 13.60 3.40
N ASN A 275 -24.24 13.47 3.38
CA ASN A 275 -25.10 13.29 4.56
C ASN A 275 -25.23 11.81 4.99
N ALA A 276 -24.28 10.94 4.61
CA ALA A 276 -24.34 9.53 4.96
C ALA A 276 -24.25 9.37 6.50
N PRO A 277 -25.23 8.70 7.15
CA PRO A 277 -25.15 8.49 8.58
C PRO A 277 -23.91 7.65 8.89
N GLY A 278 -23.18 8.05 9.94
CA GLY A 278 -22.12 7.21 10.47
C GLY A 278 -22.65 5.85 10.95
N PHE A 279 -21.72 4.95 11.26
CA PHE A 279 -22.02 3.64 11.82
C PHE A 279 -21.13 3.37 13.03
N ASP A 280 -21.57 2.47 13.90
CA ASP A 280 -20.85 2.11 15.11
C ASP A 280 -20.28 0.70 14.96
N GLU A 281 -19.02 0.52 15.30
CA GLU A 281 -18.40 -0.81 15.39
C GLU A 281 -17.83 -1.07 16.77
N MET A 282 -17.80 -2.35 17.16
CA MET A 282 -17.19 -2.80 18.41
C MET A 282 -15.80 -3.34 18.11
N LEU A 283 -14.77 -2.66 18.60
CA LEU A 283 -13.38 -3.00 18.37
C LEU A 283 -12.71 -3.44 19.67
N PHE A 284 -12.00 -4.57 19.64
CA PHE A 284 -11.05 -4.92 20.70
C PHE A 284 -9.75 -4.18 20.45
N HIS A 285 -9.31 -3.34 21.38
CA HIS A 285 -7.90 -2.94 21.39
C HIS A 285 -7.06 -4.01 22.07
N GLY A 286 -5.86 -4.19 21.54
CA GLY A 286 -5.06 -5.30 21.97
C GLY A 286 -3.68 -5.29 21.37
N ASN A 287 -2.96 -6.37 21.64
CA ASN A 287 -1.64 -6.57 21.10
C ASN A 287 -1.59 -7.87 20.32
N LEU A 288 -1.11 -7.79 19.07
CA LEU A 288 -0.79 -8.93 18.25
C LEU A 288 0.65 -9.38 18.53
N TYR A 289 0.81 -10.65 18.90
CA TYR A 289 2.09 -11.30 19.16
C TYR A 289 2.46 -12.19 17.98
N THR A 290 3.63 -11.94 17.40
CA THR A 290 4.07 -12.57 16.14
C THR A 290 5.51 -13.05 16.26
N ASP A 291 5.75 -14.29 15.86
CA ASP A 291 7.09 -14.83 15.66
C ASP A 291 7.51 -14.57 14.19
N VAL A 292 8.71 -14.04 13.97
CA VAL A 292 9.31 -13.88 12.63
C VAL A 292 10.63 -14.63 12.58
N ALA A 293 10.66 -15.75 11.85
CA ALA A 293 11.83 -16.60 11.71
C ALA A 293 12.79 -16.08 10.63
N TYR A 294 14.08 -16.08 10.93
CA TYR A 294 15.12 -15.81 9.95
C TYR A 294 16.38 -16.60 10.27
N LYS A 295 16.88 -17.33 9.27
CA LYS A 295 17.97 -18.31 9.44
C LYS A 295 17.63 -19.29 10.58
N LYS A 296 18.42 -19.27 11.67
CA LYS A 296 18.26 -20.16 12.84
C LYS A 296 17.58 -19.48 14.03
N ASP A 297 17.32 -18.18 13.94
CA ASP A 297 16.80 -17.37 15.04
C ASP A 297 15.36 -16.90 14.73
N THR A 298 14.65 -16.47 15.78
CA THR A 298 13.26 -16.01 15.68
C THR A 298 13.08 -14.71 16.45
N LEU A 299 12.65 -13.66 15.77
CA LEU A 299 12.24 -12.40 16.38
C LEU A 299 10.83 -12.56 16.96
N LYS A 300 10.61 -11.96 18.14
CA LYS A 300 9.34 -12.03 18.87
C LYS A 300 8.77 -10.63 18.99
N LEU A 301 7.78 -10.35 18.16
CA LEU A 301 7.25 -9.01 17.92
C LEU A 301 5.88 -8.85 18.55
N LYS A 302 5.67 -7.76 19.27
CA LYS A 302 4.39 -7.33 19.79
C LYS A 302 4.00 -6.01 19.13
N GLU A 303 2.77 -5.89 18.69
CA GLU A 303 2.29 -4.64 18.10
C GLU A 303 0.86 -4.33 18.54
N PHE A 304 0.60 -3.07 18.83
CA PHE A 304 -0.74 -2.63 19.23
C PHE A 304 -1.65 -2.50 18.00
N MET A 305 -2.89 -2.99 18.12
CA MET A 305 -3.89 -2.98 17.04
C MET A 305 -5.32 -2.92 17.60
N TYR A 306 -6.25 -2.60 16.70
CA TYR A 306 -7.69 -2.80 16.90
C TYR A 306 -8.14 -4.02 16.12
N LEU A 307 -8.97 -4.86 16.72
CA LEU A 307 -9.53 -6.07 16.13
C LEU A 307 -11.05 -5.98 16.07
N GLU A 308 -11.58 -6.19 14.88
CA GLU A 308 -12.99 -6.39 14.60
C GLU A 308 -13.22 -7.85 14.21
N GLU A 309 -13.86 -8.63 15.09
CA GLU A 309 -13.95 -10.09 14.91
C GLU A 309 -15.02 -10.52 13.89
N LYS A 310 -15.94 -9.63 13.51
CA LYS A 310 -17.08 -9.97 12.61
C LYS A 310 -16.70 -9.99 11.15
N TRP A 311 -15.77 -9.12 10.78
CA TRP A 311 -15.29 -8.98 9.41
C TRP A 311 -13.94 -9.66 9.31
N HIS A 312 -13.68 -10.36 8.21
CA HIS A 312 -12.47 -11.17 8.03
C HIS A 312 -11.68 -10.69 6.82
N LEU A 313 -11.39 -9.38 6.76
CA LEU A 313 -10.65 -8.79 5.64
C LEU A 313 -9.14 -9.07 5.77
N SER A 314 -8.62 -9.07 7.00
CA SER A 314 -7.21 -9.40 7.26
C SER A 314 -6.96 -10.90 7.10
N GLN A 315 -5.78 -11.27 6.60
CA GLN A 315 -5.29 -12.64 6.44
C GLN A 315 -4.48 -13.11 7.66
N ILE A 316 -4.82 -12.63 8.86
CA ILE A 316 -4.15 -12.98 10.11
C ILE A 316 -4.82 -14.20 10.73
N GLU A 317 -4.07 -15.30 10.78
CA GLU A 317 -4.54 -16.58 11.30
C GLU A 317 -3.73 -17.01 12.53
N ILE A 318 -4.43 -17.35 13.61
CA ILE A 318 -3.86 -17.93 14.83
C ILE A 318 -4.40 -19.34 14.97
N ASP A 319 -3.50 -20.33 15.06
CA ASP A 319 -3.86 -21.76 15.12
C ASP A 319 -4.82 -22.19 13.99
N GLY A 320 -4.60 -21.64 12.78
CA GLY A 320 -5.39 -21.94 11.58
C GLY A 320 -6.76 -21.26 11.53
N LYS A 321 -7.07 -20.35 12.46
CA LYS A 321 -8.32 -19.58 12.48
C LYS A 321 -8.06 -18.11 12.22
N ASN A 322 -8.78 -17.54 11.25
CA ASN A 322 -8.80 -16.10 11.02
C ASN A 322 -9.40 -15.39 12.24
N ILE A 323 -8.71 -14.37 12.75
CA ILE A 323 -9.15 -13.68 13.97
C ILE A 323 -10.12 -12.51 13.71
N GLY A 324 -10.23 -12.04 12.48
CA GLY A 324 -11.01 -10.87 12.10
C GLY A 324 -10.19 -9.83 11.32
N THR A 325 -10.74 -8.63 11.18
CA THR A 325 -10.08 -7.48 10.55
C THR A 325 -9.28 -6.73 11.60
N VAL A 326 -8.01 -6.48 11.34
CA VAL A 326 -7.15 -5.67 12.19
C VAL A 326 -6.86 -4.31 11.58
N THR A 327 -6.83 -3.27 12.41
CA THR A 327 -6.52 -1.89 11.98
C THR A 327 -5.53 -1.20 12.92
N LYS A 328 -4.83 -0.17 12.40
CA LYS A 328 -3.90 0.67 13.18
C LYS A 328 -4.57 1.85 13.89
N ASN A 329 -5.74 2.25 13.43
CA ASN A 329 -6.40 3.47 13.86
C ASN A 329 -7.92 3.26 14.00
N LYS A 330 -8.56 4.25 14.64
CA LYS A 330 -10.01 4.36 14.80
C LYS A 330 -10.63 5.44 13.92
N SER A 331 -9.87 6.00 12.96
CA SER A 331 -10.32 7.10 12.10
C SER A 331 -10.70 6.59 10.71
N GLN A 332 -11.57 7.32 10.02
CA GLN A 332 -11.87 7.07 8.61
C GLN A 332 -10.86 7.80 7.69
N PRO A 333 -10.39 7.16 6.61
CA PRO A 333 -10.54 5.73 6.32
C PRO A 333 -9.73 4.87 7.33
N PRO A 334 -10.23 3.67 7.67
CA PRO A 334 -9.49 2.77 8.54
C PRO A 334 -8.22 2.31 7.81
N HIS A 335 -7.11 2.35 8.53
CA HIS A 335 -5.84 1.78 8.11
C HIS A 335 -5.88 0.29 8.43
N ASN A 336 -6.49 -0.46 7.51
CA ASN A 336 -6.58 -1.91 7.58
C ASN A 336 -5.20 -2.52 7.37
N ILE A 337 -4.92 -3.58 8.13
CA ILE A 337 -3.73 -4.40 7.96
C ILE A 337 -4.16 -5.74 7.41
N ASP A 338 -3.82 -6.02 6.15
CA ASP A 338 -4.14 -7.31 5.55
C ASP A 338 -3.33 -8.43 6.24
N ALA A 339 -2.01 -8.31 6.24
CA ALA A 339 -1.09 -9.18 6.95
C ALA A 339 0.29 -8.53 7.00
N TYR A 340 1.15 -8.99 7.90
CA TYR A 340 2.58 -8.71 7.80
C TYR A 340 3.17 -9.38 6.56
N MET A 341 4.19 -8.73 6.03
CA MET A 341 4.83 -9.05 4.79
C MET A 341 6.29 -9.42 5.03
N TYR A 342 6.78 -10.43 4.31
CA TYR A 342 8.15 -10.92 4.43
C TYR A 342 8.69 -11.34 3.07
N TYR A 343 9.94 -10.99 2.82
CA TYR A 343 10.63 -11.38 1.61
C TYR A 343 12.10 -11.67 1.91
N THR A 344 12.64 -12.71 1.28
CA THR A 344 14.07 -13.01 1.32
C THR A 344 14.50 -13.55 -0.04
N ASN A 345 15.77 -13.36 -0.36
CA ASN A 345 16.41 -13.86 -1.58
C ASN A 345 17.79 -14.37 -1.20
N GLN A 346 18.21 -15.53 -1.74
CA GLN A 346 19.53 -16.12 -1.45
C GLN A 346 20.70 -15.20 -1.79
N GLN A 347 20.50 -14.26 -2.72
CA GLN A 347 21.51 -13.29 -3.14
C GLN A 347 21.59 -12.06 -2.22
N LEU A 348 20.66 -11.91 -1.27
CA LEU A 348 20.65 -10.90 -0.23
C LEU A 348 21.07 -11.53 1.11
N GLY A 349 21.95 -10.87 1.85
CA GLY A 349 22.38 -11.29 3.19
C GLY A 349 21.38 -10.98 4.30
N TYR A 350 20.18 -10.51 3.95
CA TYR A 350 19.14 -10.01 4.84
C TYR A 350 17.74 -10.41 4.32
N ALA A 351 16.73 -10.30 5.18
CA ALA A 351 15.33 -10.36 4.81
C ALA A 351 14.66 -8.99 4.94
N LEU A 352 13.60 -8.79 4.17
CA LEU A 352 12.69 -7.66 4.28
C LEU A 352 11.48 -8.06 5.11
N PHE A 353 11.05 -7.17 6.00
CA PHE A 353 9.83 -7.31 6.78
C PHE A 353 9.05 -6.00 6.73
N ALA A 354 7.73 -6.09 6.65
CA ALA A 354 6.85 -4.93 6.70
C ALA A 354 5.57 -5.29 7.48
N ASN A 355 5.19 -4.42 8.41
CA ASN A 355 3.96 -4.55 9.21
C ASN A 355 2.77 -3.80 8.60
N ASP A 356 3.04 -2.92 7.63
CA ASP A 356 2.10 -2.20 6.76
C ASP A 356 2.81 -1.85 5.44
N ASP A 357 2.10 -1.27 4.47
CA ASP A 357 2.67 -0.90 3.17
C ASP A 357 3.61 0.31 3.21
N LYS A 358 3.66 1.04 4.33
CA LYS A 358 4.35 2.32 4.49
C LYS A 358 5.62 2.22 5.32
N LYS A 359 5.94 1.03 5.85
CA LYS A 359 7.13 0.77 6.66
C LYS A 359 7.89 -0.44 6.16
N ILE A 360 9.21 -0.32 6.08
CA ILE A 360 10.09 -1.41 5.71
C ILE A 360 11.21 -1.58 6.71
N TYR A 361 11.43 -2.81 7.13
CA TYR A 361 12.47 -3.25 8.05
C TYR A 361 13.44 -4.19 7.35
N LEU A 362 14.71 -4.15 7.77
CA LEU A 362 15.74 -5.10 7.39
C LEU A 362 15.99 -6.06 8.55
N ILE A 363 15.98 -7.36 8.28
CA ILE A 363 16.38 -8.41 9.23
C ILE A 363 17.74 -8.98 8.79
N LYS A 364 18.77 -8.90 9.64
CA LYS A 364 20.16 -9.26 9.30
C LYS A 364 20.70 -10.45 10.07
#